data_AF-A0A2S2R5L5-F1
#
_entry.id   AF-A0A2S2R5L5-F1
#
_cell.length_a   1.000
_cell.length_b   1.000
_cell.length_c   1.000
_cell.angle_alpha   90.00
_cell.angle_beta   90.00
_cell.angle_gamma   90.00
#
_symmetry.space_group_name_H-M   'P 1'
#
loop_
_entity.id
_entity.type
_entity.pdbx_description
1 polymer ?
#
loop_
_entity_poly.entity_id
_entity_poly.type
_entity_poly.pdbx_seq_one_letter_code
_entity_poly.pdbx_strand_id
1 'polypeptide(L)'
;NVEAYLQKLYNKLNICKFLSSKTLEWTGHVLRAEGCLIRKVLDGKLNGKRSIGRPRQRWFDTVKKDLTRVDPTYNINLAVDRMHWRGIVEAALDLNGLF
;
A
#
# COMPACT_ATOMS: atom_id res chain seq x y z
N ASN A 1 -7.62 2.59 -30.40
CA ASN A 1 -6.83 2.74 -29.16
C ASN A 1 -6.95 1.44 -28.36
N VAL A 2 -5.90 0.61 -28.38
CA VAL A 2 -5.91 -0.76 -27.83
C VAL A 2 -6.00 -0.77 -26.29
N GLU A 3 -5.47 0.27 -25.62
CA GLU A 3 -5.53 0.38 -24.15
C GLU A 3 -6.96 0.54 -23.63
N ALA A 4 -7.75 1.41 -24.27
CA ALA A 4 -9.15 1.64 -23.88
C ALA A 4 -10.01 0.37 -24.02
N TYR A 5 -9.72 -0.45 -25.02
CA TYR A 5 -10.42 -1.72 -25.26
C TYR A 5 -10.09 -2.77 -24.18
N LEU A 6 -8.81 -2.89 -23.80
CA LEU A 6 -8.37 -3.80 -22.73
C LEU A 6 -8.89 -3.37 -21.35
N GLN A 7 -8.99 -2.06 -21.09
CA GLN A 7 -9.60 -1.55 -19.87
C GLN A 7 -11.08 -1.92 -19.77
N LYS A 8 -11.82 -1.83 -20.88
CA LYS A 8 -13.25 -2.16 -20.94
C LYS A 8 -13.54 -3.67 -20.82
N LEU A 9 -12.69 -4.51 -21.43
CA LEU A 9 -12.85 -5.97 -21.42
C LEU A 9 -12.50 -6.63 -20.09
N TYR A 10 -11.41 -6.19 -19.46
CA TYR A 10 -10.87 -6.83 -18.25
C TYR A 10 -11.13 -6.03 -16.98
N ASN A 11 -11.82 -4.88 -17.08
CA ASN A 11 -11.92 -3.92 -15.98
C ASN A 11 -10.52 -3.62 -15.39
N LYS A 12 -9.49 -3.57 -16.24
CA LYS A 12 -8.06 -3.64 -15.88
C LYS A 12 -7.61 -2.50 -14.95
N LEU A 13 -8.34 -1.40 -14.96
CA LEU A 13 -8.19 -0.27 -14.04
C LEU A 13 -8.47 -0.65 -12.57
N ASN A 14 -9.16 -1.77 -12.31
CA ASN A 14 -9.51 -2.26 -10.98
C ASN A 14 -8.51 -3.24 -10.37
N ILE A 15 -7.71 -3.99 -11.14
CA ILE A 15 -6.72 -4.91 -10.53
C ILE A 15 -5.64 -4.11 -9.78
N CYS A 16 -5.10 -3.06 -10.40
CA CYS A 16 -4.10 -2.22 -9.74
C CYS A 16 -4.67 -1.53 -8.49
N LYS A 17 -5.93 -1.05 -8.55
CA LYS A 17 -6.63 -0.46 -7.40
C LYS A 17 -6.90 -1.49 -6.30
N PHE A 18 -7.32 -2.70 -6.66
CA PHE A 18 -7.52 -3.81 -5.75
C PHE A 18 -6.21 -4.22 -5.06
N LEU A 19 -5.12 -4.39 -5.81
CA LEU A 19 -3.81 -4.71 -5.26
C LEU A 19 -3.30 -3.60 -4.32
N SER A 20 -3.53 -2.34 -4.67
CA SER A 20 -3.20 -1.19 -3.83
C SER A 20 -4.02 -1.20 -2.53
N SER A 21 -5.35 -1.35 -2.62
CA SER A 21 -6.25 -1.48 -1.48
C SER A 21 -5.85 -2.63 -0.55
N LYS A 22 -5.57 -3.83 -1.09
CA LYS A 22 -5.10 -4.98 -0.31
C LYS A 22 -3.72 -4.77 0.33
N THR A 23 -2.83 -4.06 -0.35
CA THR A 23 -1.53 -3.68 0.20
C THR A 23 -1.71 -2.75 1.41
N LEU A 24 -2.60 -1.78 1.34
CA LEU A 24 -2.90 -0.86 2.44
C LEU A 24 -3.67 -1.56 3.58
N GLU A 25 -4.63 -2.42 3.26
CA GLU A 25 -5.37 -3.23 4.23
C GLU A 25 -4.40 -4.06 5.09
N TRP A 26 -3.49 -4.78 4.43
CA TRP A 26 -2.48 -5.58 5.10
C TRP A 26 -1.48 -4.72 5.89
N THR A 27 -1.08 -3.58 5.35
CA THR A 27 -0.21 -2.63 6.05
C THR A 27 -0.80 -2.20 7.38
N GLY A 28 -2.08 -1.82 7.40
CA GLY A 28 -2.77 -1.46 8.64
C GLY A 28 -2.79 -2.62 9.64
N HIS A 29 -2.99 -3.85 9.18
CA HIS A 29 -2.91 -5.04 10.04
C HIS A 29 -1.52 -5.20 10.66
N VAL A 30 -0.45 -5.13 9.85
CA VAL A 30 0.94 -5.24 10.34
C VAL A 30 1.26 -4.13 11.36
N LEU A 31 0.82 -2.90 11.11
CA LEU A 31 1.09 -1.78 11.99
C LEU A 31 0.39 -1.90 13.34
N ARG A 32 -0.81 -2.49 13.38
CA ARG A 32 -1.59 -2.73 14.60
C ARG A 32 -1.20 -4.01 15.35
N ALA A 33 -0.42 -4.90 14.72
CA ALA A 33 0.02 -6.16 15.31
C ALA A 33 1.19 -5.97 16.30
N GLU A 34 0.99 -5.10 17.29
CA GLU A 34 2.02 -4.77 18.29
C GLU A 34 2.46 -6.03 19.06
N GLY A 35 3.77 -6.14 19.33
CA GLY A 35 4.37 -7.33 19.96
C GLY A 35 4.51 -8.55 19.05
N CYS A 36 3.78 -8.63 17.94
CA CYS A 36 3.87 -9.75 16.99
C CYS A 36 5.16 -9.71 16.16
N LEU A 37 5.62 -10.90 15.71
CA LEU A 37 6.82 -11.03 14.88
C LEU A 37 6.75 -10.16 13.61
N ILE A 38 5.58 -10.08 12.98
CA ILE A 38 5.42 -9.32 11.73
C ILE A 38 5.68 -7.82 11.90
N ARG A 39 5.24 -7.23 13.02
CA ARG A 39 5.54 -5.84 13.37
C ARG A 39 7.02 -5.66 13.69
N LYS A 40 7.61 -6.59 14.46
CA LYS A 40 9.06 -6.58 14.77
C LYS A 40 9.93 -6.67 13.52
N VAL A 41 9.53 -7.46 12.53
CA VAL A 41 10.24 -7.58 11.24
C VAL A 41 10.11 -6.29 10.42
N LEU A 42 8.95 -5.62 10.45
CA LEU A 42 8.76 -4.34 9.79
C LEU A 42 9.62 -3.23 10.42
N ASP A 43 9.63 -3.14 11.75
CA ASP A 43 10.42 -2.13 12.50
C ASP A 43 11.93 -2.45 12.51
N GLY A 44 12.28 -3.73 12.28
CA GLY A 44 13.64 -4.24 12.36
C GLY A 44 14.58 -3.65 11.30
N LYS A 45 15.64 -2.98 11.75
CA LYS A 45 16.77 -2.63 10.89
C LYS A 45 17.66 -3.87 10.69
N LEU A 46 17.55 -4.50 9.51
CA LEU A 46 18.47 -5.55 9.10
C LEU A 46 19.86 -4.95 8.89
N ASN A 47 20.74 -5.14 9.87
CA ASN A 47 22.14 -4.75 9.84
C ASN A 47 22.95 -5.86 9.15
N GLY A 48 23.67 -5.51 8.08
CA GLY A 48 24.46 -6.44 7.29
C GLY A 48 24.90 -5.83 5.95
N LYS A 49 26.02 -6.31 5.40
CA LYS A 49 26.54 -5.84 4.11
C LYS A 49 25.65 -6.40 3.00
N ARG A 50 24.83 -5.55 2.35
CA ARG A 50 23.97 -5.95 1.23
C ARG A 50 24.80 -6.15 -0.04
N SER A 51 24.28 -6.96 -0.96
CA SER A 51 24.88 -7.17 -2.28
C SER A 51 25.03 -5.85 -3.04
N ILE A 52 26.16 -5.69 -3.73
CA ILE A 52 26.42 -4.55 -4.62
C ILE A 52 25.61 -4.75 -5.91
N GLY A 53 24.73 -3.80 -6.25
CA GLY A 53 23.82 -3.86 -7.39
C GLY A 53 22.60 -2.98 -7.20
N ARG A 54 21.64 -3.01 -8.16
CA ARG A 54 20.39 -2.24 -8.05
C ARG A 54 19.63 -2.67 -6.80
N PRO A 55 19.31 -1.75 -5.87
CA PRO A 55 18.47 -2.07 -4.72
C PRO A 55 17.12 -2.64 -5.19
N ARG A 56 16.69 -3.76 -4.60
CA ARG A 56 15.33 -4.28 -4.84
C ARG A 56 14.32 -3.26 -4.29
N GLN A 57 13.27 -2.98 -5.05
CA GLN A 57 12.11 -2.26 -4.53
C GLN A 57 11.57 -3.02 -3.33
N ARG A 58 11.49 -2.36 -2.17
CA ARG A 58 10.97 -2.99 -0.96
C ARG A 58 9.46 -2.95 -1.02
N TRP A 59 8.82 -3.89 -0.36
CA TRP A 59 7.36 -3.86 -0.18
C TRP A 59 6.90 -2.52 0.41
N PHE A 60 7.62 -1.98 1.39
CA PHE A 60 7.29 -0.70 2.01
C PHE A 60 7.42 0.51 1.06
N ASP A 61 8.25 0.42 0.02
CA ASP A 61 8.31 1.47 -1.01
C ASP A 61 7.02 1.49 -1.83
N THR A 62 6.45 0.32 -2.12
CA THR A 62 5.12 0.19 -2.74
C THR A 62 4.02 0.74 -1.84
N VAL A 63 4.04 0.39 -0.55
CA VAL A 63 3.09 0.93 0.45
C VAL A 63 3.11 2.45 0.46
N LYS A 64 4.30 3.08 0.51
CA LYS A 64 4.43 4.53 0.47
C LYS A 64 3.85 5.12 -0.80
N LYS A 65 4.12 4.50 -1.96
CA LYS A 65 3.59 4.95 -3.25
C LYS A 65 2.06 4.89 -3.28
N ASP A 66 1.49 3.79 -2.78
CA ASP A 66 0.04 3.58 -2.73
C ASP A 66 -0.63 4.57 -1.76
N LEU A 67 -0.04 4.80 -0.58
CA LEU A 67 -0.51 5.82 0.36
C LEU A 67 -0.46 7.22 -0.25
N THR A 68 0.68 7.61 -0.83
CA THR A 68 0.86 8.94 -1.44
C THR A 68 -0.17 9.21 -2.55
N ARG A 69 -0.61 8.17 -3.26
CA ARG A 69 -1.62 8.28 -4.32
C ARG A 69 -3.02 8.57 -3.78
N VAL A 70 -3.31 8.12 -2.55
CA VAL A 70 -4.63 8.27 -1.90
C VAL A 70 -4.64 9.51 -1.02
N ASP A 71 -3.57 9.72 -0.27
CA ASP A 71 -3.38 10.83 0.64
C ASP A 71 -1.90 11.29 0.57
N PRO A 72 -1.60 12.38 -0.15
CA PRO A 72 -0.25 12.95 -0.21
C PRO A 72 0.27 13.43 1.15
N THR A 73 -0.62 13.68 2.10
CA THR A 73 -0.31 14.15 3.46
C THR A 73 -0.23 13.01 4.48
N TYR A 74 -0.25 11.76 4.01
CA TYR A 74 -0.37 10.59 4.87
C TYR A 74 0.64 10.56 6.01
N ASN A 75 0.15 10.16 7.18
CA ASN A 75 0.98 9.73 8.29
C ASN A 75 0.67 8.27 8.59
N ILE A 76 1.64 7.39 8.35
CA ILE A 76 1.43 5.94 8.49
C ILE A 76 1.04 5.51 9.92
N ASN A 77 1.36 6.31 10.93
CA ASN A 77 0.95 6.06 12.31
C ASN A 77 -0.58 6.16 12.50
N LEU A 78 -1.30 6.80 11.58
CA LEU A 78 -2.77 6.83 11.59
C LEU A 78 -3.41 5.46 11.35
N ALA A 79 -2.63 4.44 10.96
CA ALA A 79 -3.12 3.06 10.89
C ALA A 79 -3.67 2.51 12.22
N VAL A 80 -3.36 3.14 13.35
CA VAL A 80 -3.95 2.81 14.66
C VAL A 80 -5.45 3.11 14.68
N ASP A 81 -5.88 4.22 14.05
CA ASP A 81 -7.29 4.51 13.84
C ASP A 81 -7.85 3.62 12.72
N ARG A 82 -8.63 2.60 13.11
CA ARG A 82 -9.20 1.64 12.18
C ARG A 82 -10.22 2.26 11.23
N MET A 83 -10.98 3.26 11.68
CA MET A 83 -12.02 3.88 10.87
C MET A 83 -11.39 4.77 9.82
N HIS A 84 -10.43 5.60 10.22
CA HIS A 84 -9.67 6.41 9.28
C HIS A 84 -8.91 5.53 8.28
N TRP A 85 -8.22 4.48 8.74
CA TRP A 85 -7.50 3.56 7.87
C TRP A 85 -8.41 2.82 6.89
N ARG A 86 -9.61 2.45 7.32
CA ARG A 86 -10.62 1.84 6.45
C ARG A 86 -11.00 2.79 5.31
N GLY A 87 -11.18 4.08 5.61
CA GLY A 87 -11.44 5.10 4.58
C GLY A 87 -10.31 5.19 3.54
N ILE A 88 -9.05 5.10 3.96
CA ILE A 88 -7.89 5.06 3.05
C ILE A 88 -7.93 3.81 2.15
N VAL A 89 -8.26 2.65 2.72
CA VAL A 89 -8.33 1.37 1.99
C VAL A 89 -9.46 1.38 0.95
N GLU A 90 -10.61 1.95 1.31
CA GLU A 90 -11.77 2.14 0.43
C GLU A 90 -11.43 3.13 -0.68
N ALA A 91 -10.85 4.30 -0.35
CA ALA A 91 -10.41 5.28 -1.35
C ALA A 91 -9.39 4.70 -2.35
N ALA A 92 -8.47 3.83 -1.90
CA ALA A 92 -7.52 3.16 -2.78
C ALA A 92 -8.18 2.21 -3.78
N LEU A 93 -9.26 1.55 -3.37
CA LEU A 93 -10.07 0.67 -4.21
C LEU A 93 -10.90 1.49 -5.20
N ASP A 94 -11.46 2.59 -4.70
CA ASP A 94 -12.38 3.49 -5.40
C ASP A 94 -11.67 4.68 -6.03
N LEU A 95 -10.41 4.55 -6.45
CA LEU A 95 -9.60 5.61 -7.09
C LEU A 95 -10.12 6.04 -8.49
N ASN A 96 -11.42 6.27 -8.60
CA ASN A 96 -12.14 7.28 -9.37
C ASN A 96 -12.80 8.34 -8.45
N GLY A 97 -12.47 8.40 -7.15
CA GLY A 97 -13.22 9.17 -6.15
C GLY A 97 -12.49 10.39 -5.60
N LEU A 98 -13.27 11.49 -5.53
CA LEU A 98 -13.23 12.55 -4.52
C LEU A 98 -12.00 13.45 -4.48
N PHE A 99 -11.81 14.20 -5.57
CA PHE A 99 -11.64 15.66 -5.59
C PHE A 99 -12.37 16.20 -6.83
#